data_AF-A0A8H4XET8-F1
#
_entry.id   AF-A0A8H4XET8-F1
#
_cell.length_a   1.000
_cell.length_b   1.000
_cell.length_c   1.000
_cell.angle_alpha   90.00
_cell.angle_beta   90.00
_cell.angle_gamma   90.00
#
_symmetry.space_group_name_H-M   'P 1'
#
loop_
_entity.id
_entity.type
_entity.pdbx_description
1 polymer ?
#
loop_
_entity_poly.entity_id
_entity_poly.type
_entity_poly.pdbx_seq_one_letter_code
_entity_poly.pdbx_strand_id
1 'polypeptide(L)'
;MVAISAVAEQMSLILDDEYVAGLWKNDMIRGLLWWSMQGGYLKPRRLEGKDYVAPSWSWASLEHGAVLTLLSRTLDQGVLVCGDMITPGFIDCDYTGVEEMPLNASSDIEILSVQCRTRESPFGQVQSGTIRMKGYICEVSWIFSGEDDSLLGLTCLRMARYISNQEERADYLDGSEDTRRFGKCICLALLPTEFRENEYRRVGLAEIDYWRWEEEDKQEILLI
;
A
#
# COMPACT_ATOMS: atom_id res chain seq x y z
N MET A 1 1.81 -17.68 -15.82
CA MET A 1 3.20 -17.73 -15.33
C MET A 1 3.37 -19.01 -14.54
N VAL A 2 4.14 -20.00 -15.04
CA VAL A 2 4.30 -21.32 -14.37
C VAL A 2 5.56 -21.37 -13.50
N ALA A 3 6.52 -20.47 -13.73
CA ALA A 3 7.80 -20.46 -13.00
C ALA A 3 7.68 -19.86 -11.59
N ILE A 4 6.96 -18.74 -11.45
CA ILE A 4 6.79 -18.06 -10.14
C ILE A 4 5.92 -18.89 -9.19
N SER A 5 4.94 -19.63 -9.72
CA SER A 5 4.04 -20.45 -8.90
C SER A 5 4.77 -21.56 -8.13
N ALA A 6 5.79 -22.18 -8.73
CA ALA A 6 6.57 -23.22 -8.05
C ALA A 6 7.46 -22.63 -6.93
N VAL A 7 8.03 -21.44 -7.14
CA VAL A 7 8.81 -20.75 -6.09
C VAL A 7 7.90 -20.30 -4.96
N ALA A 8 6.74 -19.72 -5.28
CA ALA A 8 5.74 -19.33 -4.29
C ALA A 8 5.25 -20.53 -3.46
N GLU A 9 5.04 -21.69 -4.10
CA GLU A 9 4.69 -22.92 -3.40
C GLU A 9 5.77 -23.34 -2.38
N GLN A 10 7.05 -23.39 -2.79
CA GLN A 10 8.13 -23.73 -1.86
C GLN A 10 8.28 -22.69 -0.74
N MET A 11 8.15 -21.41 -1.07
CA MET A 11 8.20 -20.34 -0.07
C MET A 11 7.03 -20.40 0.91
N SER A 12 5.83 -20.78 0.46
CA SER A 12 4.67 -20.94 1.37
C SER A 12 4.91 -21.99 2.45
N LEU A 13 5.64 -23.07 2.11
CA LEU A 13 6.02 -24.11 3.06
C LEU A 13 7.11 -23.63 4.03
N ILE A 14 8.04 -22.80 3.56
CA ILE A 14 9.13 -22.27 4.39
C ILE A 14 8.63 -21.17 5.34
N LEU A 15 7.79 -20.28 4.83
CA LEU A 15 7.24 -19.14 5.58
C LEU A 15 6.03 -19.54 6.44
N ASP A 16 5.45 -20.71 6.20
CA ASP A 16 4.17 -21.14 6.77
C ASP A 16 3.08 -20.07 6.58
N ASP A 17 3.00 -19.53 5.35
CA ASP A 17 2.10 -18.43 4.99
C ASP A 17 1.33 -18.72 3.69
N GLU A 18 0.14 -18.15 3.60
CA GLU A 18 -0.76 -18.27 2.47
C GLU A 18 -0.39 -17.25 1.39
N TYR A 19 -0.06 -17.74 0.19
CA TYR A 19 0.17 -16.89 -0.97
C TYR A 19 -1.16 -16.53 -1.64
N VAL A 20 -1.47 -15.24 -1.67
CA VAL A 20 -2.71 -14.70 -2.21
C VAL A 20 -2.40 -13.69 -3.31
N ALA A 21 -2.65 -14.11 -4.57
CA ALA A 21 -2.55 -13.25 -5.75
C ALA A 21 -1.26 -12.41 -5.80
N GLY A 22 -0.08 -12.98 -5.52
CA GLY A 22 1.18 -12.21 -5.52
C GLY A 22 1.67 -11.79 -4.14
N LEU A 23 0.81 -11.77 -3.13
CA LEU A 23 1.14 -11.25 -1.79
C LEU A 23 1.07 -12.38 -0.75
N TRP A 24 1.75 -12.18 0.37
CA TRP A 24 1.69 -13.06 1.52
C TRP A 24 0.62 -12.57 2.49
N LYS A 25 -0.23 -13.46 3.00
CA LYS A 25 -1.39 -13.07 3.79
C LYS A 25 -1.01 -12.48 5.14
N ASN A 26 0.00 -13.03 5.81
CA ASN A 26 0.47 -12.48 7.09
C ASN A 26 1.28 -11.18 6.92
N ASP A 27 1.74 -10.88 5.71
CA ASP A 27 2.48 -9.65 5.38
C ASP A 27 1.69 -8.70 4.46
N MET A 28 0.35 -8.79 4.48
CA MET A 28 -0.49 -8.14 3.49
C MET A 28 -0.39 -6.61 3.51
N ILE A 29 -0.31 -5.98 4.69
CA ILE A 29 -0.18 -4.52 4.81
C ILE A 29 1.07 -4.03 4.08
N ARG A 30 2.22 -4.68 4.33
CA ARG A 30 3.49 -4.37 3.66
C ARG A 30 3.43 -4.72 2.17
N GLY A 31 2.85 -5.87 1.86
CA GLY A 31 2.59 -6.33 0.51
C GLY A 31 1.79 -5.32 -0.30
N LEU A 32 0.88 -4.56 0.30
CA LEU A 32 0.10 -3.51 -0.37
C LEU A 32 0.88 -2.21 -0.60
N LEU A 33 2.10 -2.04 -0.09
CA LEU A 33 2.91 -0.83 -0.30
C LEU A 33 3.85 -0.91 -1.51
N TRP A 34 3.50 -1.71 -2.51
CA TRP A 34 4.24 -1.74 -3.77
C TRP A 34 3.99 -0.51 -4.66
N TRP A 35 4.90 -0.18 -5.57
CA TRP A 35 4.65 0.75 -6.67
C TRP A 35 5.38 0.34 -7.95
N SER A 36 4.93 0.85 -9.10
CA SER A 36 5.56 0.57 -10.39
C SER A 36 6.70 1.56 -10.68
N MET A 37 7.89 1.05 -11.02
CA MET A 37 9.05 1.88 -11.38
C MET A 37 8.87 2.64 -12.71
N GLN A 38 8.01 2.15 -13.60
CA GLN A 38 7.76 2.76 -14.93
C GLN A 38 6.57 3.76 -14.90
N GLY A 39 5.86 3.83 -13.77
CA GLY A 39 4.62 4.61 -13.63
C GLY A 39 4.69 5.81 -12.71
N GLY A 40 5.70 5.91 -11.83
CA GLY A 40 5.62 6.84 -10.69
C GLY A 40 4.56 6.39 -9.67
N TYR A 41 4.26 7.26 -8.70
CA TYR A 41 3.36 6.95 -7.59
C TYR A 41 1.89 6.74 -8.01
N LEU A 42 1.47 7.33 -9.13
CA LEU A 42 0.09 7.30 -9.62
C LEU A 42 0.06 7.06 -11.12
N LYS A 43 -0.39 5.88 -11.54
CA LYS A 43 -0.94 5.68 -12.89
C LYS A 43 -2.16 4.79 -12.75
N PRO A 44 -3.38 5.34 -12.92
CA PRO A 44 -4.58 4.55 -13.00
C PRO A 44 -4.37 3.54 -14.13
N ARG A 45 -4.44 2.26 -13.80
CA ARG A 45 -4.51 1.21 -14.81
C ARG A 45 -5.75 1.52 -15.64
N ARG A 46 -5.57 1.97 -16.89
CA ARG A 46 -6.66 1.96 -17.87
C ARG A 46 -7.01 0.49 -18.11
N LEU A 47 -8.01 0.01 -17.39
CA LEU A 47 -8.58 -1.33 -17.48
C LEU A 47 -9.56 -1.45 -18.65
N GLU A 48 -9.37 -0.69 -19.74
CA GLU A 48 -10.25 -0.77 -20.89
C GLU A 48 -9.83 -1.95 -21.77
N GLY A 49 -10.62 -3.03 -21.72
CA GLY A 49 -10.69 -4.03 -22.79
C GLY A 49 -9.79 -5.27 -22.70
N LYS A 50 -9.15 -5.57 -21.57
CA LYS A 50 -8.36 -6.80 -21.40
C LYS A 50 -8.98 -7.79 -20.40
N ASP A 51 -8.78 -9.08 -20.68
CA ASP A 51 -9.18 -10.18 -19.80
C ASP A 51 -8.59 -10.01 -18.39
N TYR A 52 -9.36 -10.39 -17.38
CA TYR A 52 -8.94 -10.31 -15.98
C TYR A 52 -7.72 -11.21 -15.71
N VAL A 53 -6.64 -10.60 -15.21
CA VAL A 53 -5.39 -11.31 -14.85
C VAL A 53 -5.25 -11.43 -13.33
N ALA A 54 -5.41 -10.32 -12.62
CA ALA A 54 -5.27 -10.22 -11.17
C ALA A 54 -6.01 -8.97 -10.62
N PRO A 55 -6.37 -8.99 -9.32
CA PRO A 55 -6.99 -7.86 -8.61
C PRO A 55 -6.13 -6.60 -8.68
N SER A 56 -6.73 -5.40 -8.62
CA SER A 56 -5.97 -4.14 -8.73
C SER A 56 -4.97 -3.93 -7.58
N TRP A 57 -5.21 -4.54 -6.42
CA TRP A 57 -4.34 -4.46 -5.26
C TRP A 57 -3.08 -5.36 -5.36
N SER A 58 -3.07 -6.32 -6.28
CA SER A 58 -1.94 -7.21 -6.53
C SER A 58 -0.92 -6.58 -7.48
N TRP A 59 0.38 -6.74 -7.22
CA TRP A 59 1.42 -6.36 -8.17
C TRP A 59 1.35 -7.18 -9.46
N ALA A 60 0.80 -8.39 -9.42
CA ALA A 60 0.60 -9.24 -10.59
C ALA A 60 -0.47 -8.68 -11.55
N SER A 61 -1.15 -7.60 -11.16
CA SER A 61 -2.06 -6.85 -12.02
C SER A 61 -1.34 -5.95 -13.02
N LEU A 62 -0.05 -5.68 -12.81
CA LEU A 62 0.78 -4.97 -13.77
C LEU A 62 1.09 -5.85 -14.97
N GLU A 63 0.92 -5.28 -16.15
CA GLU A 63 1.20 -5.98 -17.41
C GLU A 63 2.70 -6.05 -17.71
N HIS A 64 3.45 -5.02 -17.32
CA HIS A 64 4.88 -4.88 -17.57
C HIS A 64 5.52 -3.94 -16.55
N GLY A 65 6.83 -4.12 -16.36
CA GLY A 65 7.64 -3.28 -15.49
C GLY A 65 8.09 -4.00 -14.21
N ALA A 66 8.93 -3.30 -13.44
CA ALA A 66 9.37 -3.75 -12.13
C ALA A 66 8.52 -3.09 -11.05
N VAL A 67 8.27 -3.84 -9.98
CA VAL A 67 7.69 -3.30 -8.74
C VAL A 67 8.76 -3.13 -7.70
N LEU A 68 8.63 -2.05 -6.93
CA LEU A 68 9.31 -1.91 -5.66
C LEU A 68 8.30 -2.06 -4.54
N THR A 69 8.70 -2.63 -3.41
CA THR A 69 7.90 -2.62 -2.17
C THR A 69 8.68 -1.87 -1.11
N LEU A 70 7.99 -1.04 -0.33
CA LEU A 70 8.55 -0.42 0.85
C LEU A 70 8.87 -1.51 1.89
N LEU A 71 10.16 -1.81 2.06
CA LEU A 71 10.66 -2.68 3.11
C LEU A 71 11.15 -1.80 4.25
N SER A 72 10.41 -1.72 5.35
CA SER A 72 10.89 -1.14 6.61
C SER A 72 10.56 -2.08 7.77
N ARG A 73 11.49 -2.32 8.69
CA ARG A 73 11.20 -3.10 9.92
C ARG A 73 10.13 -2.45 10.79
N THR A 74 10.07 -1.11 10.79
CA THR A 74 9.16 -0.32 11.62
C THR A 74 7.72 -0.30 11.13
N LEU A 75 7.43 -0.87 9.95
CA LEU A 75 6.08 -0.86 9.39
C LEU A 75 5.07 -1.64 10.26
N ASP A 76 5.53 -2.58 11.10
CA ASP A 76 4.68 -3.28 12.09
C ASP A 76 4.12 -2.34 13.17
N GLN A 77 4.64 -1.12 13.25
CA GLN A 77 4.20 -0.06 14.16
C GLN A 77 3.51 1.09 13.40
N GLY A 78 3.20 0.91 12.12
CA GLY A 78 2.54 1.93 11.29
C GLY A 78 3.43 3.13 10.93
N VAL A 79 4.74 3.04 11.12
CA VAL A 79 5.72 4.12 10.85
C VAL A 79 6.76 3.67 9.82
N LEU A 80 7.05 4.53 8.84
CA LEU A 80 8.11 4.37 7.84
C LEU A 80 9.17 5.45 8.05
N VAL A 81 10.43 5.06 8.16
CA VAL A 81 11.57 5.99 8.34
C VAL A 81 12.45 5.98 7.08
N CYS A 82 12.85 7.16 6.62
CA CYS A 82 13.68 7.34 5.42
C CYS A 82 14.96 6.47 5.39
N GLY A 83 15.64 6.29 6.53
CA GLY A 83 16.84 5.47 6.65
C GLY A 83 16.62 3.95 6.57
N ASP A 84 15.38 3.48 6.71
CA ASP A 84 15.04 2.05 6.66
C ASP A 84 14.60 1.60 5.26
N MET A 85 14.40 2.53 4.32
CA MET A 85 13.96 2.22 2.96
C MET A 85 15.11 1.78 2.06
N ILE A 86 15.12 0.50 1.65
CA ILE A 86 15.99 0.04 0.56
C ILE A 86 15.33 0.41 -0.77
N THR A 87 15.68 1.58 -1.33
CA THR A 87 15.36 1.90 -2.74
C THR A 87 16.57 1.60 -3.63
N PRO A 88 16.42 1.13 -4.89
CA PRO A 88 17.55 0.79 -5.76
C PRO A 88 18.38 2.00 -6.24
N GLY A 89 18.21 3.17 -5.64
CA GLY A 89 18.83 4.43 -6.06
C GLY A 89 19.71 5.11 -5.03
N PHE A 90 19.79 4.64 -3.78
CA PHE A 90 20.60 5.27 -2.75
C PHE A 90 21.32 4.23 -1.89
N ILE A 91 22.61 4.04 -2.19
CA ILE A 91 23.60 3.45 -1.29
C ILE A 91 24.43 4.63 -0.78
N ASP A 92 23.96 5.31 0.25
CA ASP A 92 24.78 6.07 1.22
C ASP A 92 23.87 6.71 2.27
N CYS A 93 23.46 5.91 3.26
CA CYS A 93 22.89 6.43 4.50
C CYS A 93 23.51 5.60 5.63
N ASP A 94 24.39 6.21 6.44
CA ASP A 94 25.05 5.53 7.56
C ASP A 94 24.00 5.02 8.57
N TYR A 95 23.95 3.69 8.70
CA TYR A 95 23.10 2.98 9.65
C TYR A 95 23.61 3.17 11.06
N THR A 96 23.00 4.06 11.85
CA THR A 96 23.18 4.05 13.30
C THR A 96 21.85 4.21 14.02
N GLY A 97 21.43 3.13 14.71
CA GLY A 97 20.49 3.15 15.83
C GLY A 97 19.03 3.49 15.51
N VAL A 98 18.20 2.48 15.27
CA VAL A 98 16.75 2.63 15.45
C VAL A 98 16.36 1.86 16.72
N GLU A 99 16.24 2.59 17.83
CA GLU A 99 15.44 2.11 18.96
C GLU A 99 14.02 1.89 18.45
N GLU A 100 13.47 0.70 18.70
CA GLU A 100 12.10 0.35 18.34
C GLU A 100 11.14 1.41 18.91
N MET A 101 10.38 2.08 18.03
CA MET A 101 9.43 3.10 18.46
C MET A 101 8.20 2.40 19.04
N PRO A 102 7.78 2.65 20.28
CA PRO A 102 6.55 2.04 20.74
C PRO A 102 5.39 2.78 20.05
N LEU A 103 4.46 2.01 19.46
CA LEU A 103 3.02 2.03 19.76
C LEU A 103 2.23 1.43 18.58
N ASN A 104 1.35 0.47 18.88
CA ASN A 104 0.16 0.21 18.07
C ASN A 104 -0.58 1.55 17.95
N ALA A 105 -0.51 2.17 16.78
CA ALA A 105 -1.15 3.44 16.58
C ALA A 105 -2.64 3.19 16.33
N SER A 106 -3.52 4.02 16.89
CA SER A 106 -4.96 3.98 16.59
C SER A 106 -5.26 4.06 15.07
N SER A 107 -4.27 4.49 14.27
CA SER A 107 -4.24 4.54 12.82
C SER A 107 -4.14 3.21 12.08
N ASP A 108 -3.89 2.09 12.77
CA ASP A 108 -3.59 0.83 12.10
C ASP A 108 -4.77 0.33 11.26
N ILE A 109 -4.47 -0.04 10.02
CA ILE A 109 -5.46 -0.68 9.15
C ILE A 109 -5.77 -2.06 9.71
N GLU A 110 -7.06 -2.38 9.76
CA GLU A 110 -7.52 -3.70 10.12
C GLU A 110 -7.91 -4.46 8.85
N ILE A 111 -7.24 -5.59 8.59
CA ILE A 111 -7.62 -6.49 7.51
C ILE A 111 -8.74 -7.40 8.03
N LEU A 112 -9.95 -7.20 7.53
CA LEU A 112 -11.14 -7.94 7.94
C LEU A 112 -11.26 -9.28 7.22
N SER A 113 -10.93 -9.31 5.92
CA SER A 113 -10.86 -10.56 5.16
C SER A 113 -10.07 -10.40 3.88
N VAL A 114 -9.44 -11.49 3.46
CA VAL A 114 -8.76 -11.63 2.17
C VAL A 114 -9.36 -12.86 1.49
N GLN A 115 -9.86 -12.69 0.27
CA GLN A 115 -10.46 -13.78 -0.50
C GLN A 115 -9.88 -13.77 -1.91
N CYS A 116 -9.49 -14.93 -2.41
CA CYS A 116 -9.11 -15.11 -3.81
C CYS A 116 -9.69 -16.41 -4.35
N ARG A 117 -10.11 -16.38 -5.60
CA ARG A 117 -10.52 -17.57 -6.35
C ARG A 117 -9.50 -17.84 -7.43
N THR A 118 -8.91 -19.03 -7.43
CA THR A 118 -7.99 -19.51 -8.46
C THR A 118 -8.65 -20.59 -9.31
N ARG A 119 -8.14 -20.82 -10.53
CA ARG A 119 -8.64 -21.91 -11.39
C ARG A 119 -8.03 -23.26 -11.03
N GLU A 120 -6.71 -23.34 -11.11
CA GLU A 120 -5.98 -24.62 -11.11
C GLU A 120 -5.04 -24.77 -9.91
N SER A 121 -4.43 -23.66 -9.48
CA SER A 121 -3.45 -23.65 -8.39
C SER A 121 -3.60 -22.37 -7.57
N PRO A 122 -3.47 -22.42 -6.22
CA PRO A 122 -3.46 -21.24 -5.36
C PRO A 122 -2.34 -20.25 -5.71
N PHE A 123 -1.26 -20.72 -6.33
CA PHE A 123 -0.09 -19.92 -6.71
C PHE A 123 -0.14 -19.39 -8.15
N GLY A 124 -1.21 -19.71 -8.89
CA GLY A 124 -1.38 -19.41 -10.30
C GLY A 124 -2.24 -18.18 -10.59
N GLN A 125 -2.81 -18.13 -11.79
CA GLN A 125 -3.73 -17.06 -12.19
C GLN A 125 -5.01 -17.09 -11.34
N VAL A 126 -5.38 -15.93 -10.83
CA VAL A 126 -6.61 -15.71 -10.06
C VAL A 126 -7.75 -15.27 -10.99
N GLN A 127 -8.97 -15.68 -10.67
CA GLN A 127 -10.20 -15.30 -11.36
C GLN A 127 -10.90 -14.11 -10.71
N SER A 128 -10.69 -13.93 -9.41
CA SER A 128 -11.18 -12.81 -8.63
C SER A 128 -10.39 -12.73 -7.33
N GLY A 129 -10.21 -11.55 -6.77
CA GLY A 129 -9.64 -11.39 -5.45
C GLY A 129 -10.10 -10.11 -4.79
N THR A 130 -10.47 -10.21 -3.52
CA THR A 130 -10.99 -9.09 -2.75
C THR A 130 -10.31 -9.01 -1.40
N ILE A 131 -10.11 -7.77 -0.94
CA ILE A 131 -9.63 -7.50 0.42
C ILE A 131 -10.64 -6.55 1.06
N ARG A 132 -11.20 -6.96 2.19
CA ARG A 132 -11.98 -6.07 3.05
C ARG A 132 -11.07 -5.53 4.14
N MET A 133 -11.01 -4.22 4.26
CA MET A 133 -10.17 -3.54 5.24
C MET A 133 -10.97 -2.45 5.94
N LYS A 134 -10.52 -2.07 7.13
CA LYS A 134 -11.07 -0.95 7.88
C LYS A 134 -9.94 0.01 8.23
N GLY A 135 -10.09 1.28 7.87
CA GLY A 135 -9.05 2.28 8.07
C GLY A 135 -9.56 3.70 7.83
N TYR A 136 -8.66 4.66 8.00
CA TYR A 136 -8.97 6.08 7.78
C TYR A 136 -8.89 6.39 6.29
N ILE A 137 -9.92 7.03 5.75
CA ILE A 137 -9.95 7.47 4.36
C ILE A 137 -10.06 8.99 4.28
N CYS A 138 -9.54 9.56 3.20
CA CYS A 138 -9.61 10.98 2.90
C CYS A 138 -9.83 11.14 1.39
N GLU A 139 -10.72 12.04 0.99
CA GLU A 139 -10.93 12.37 -0.42
C GLU A 139 -9.96 13.47 -0.85
N VAL A 140 -9.28 13.24 -1.98
CA VAL A 140 -8.32 14.18 -2.54
C VAL A 140 -8.58 14.34 -4.03
N SER A 141 -8.66 15.58 -4.49
CA SER A 141 -8.64 15.89 -5.91
C SER A 141 -7.20 15.89 -6.42
N TRP A 142 -6.91 15.02 -7.40
CA TRP A 142 -5.59 14.94 -8.01
C TRP A 142 -5.61 15.47 -9.44
N ILE A 143 -4.65 16.34 -9.75
CA ILE A 143 -4.42 16.83 -11.12
C ILE A 143 -3.37 15.92 -11.75
N PHE A 144 -3.76 15.15 -12.76
CA PHE A 144 -2.79 14.44 -13.59
C PHE A 144 -2.21 15.40 -14.62
N SER A 145 -0.90 15.65 -14.58
CA SER A 145 -0.21 16.36 -15.66
C SER A 145 -0.19 15.45 -16.91
N GLY A 146 -1.18 15.60 -17.79
CA GLY A 146 -1.36 14.85 -19.05
C GLY A 146 -2.07 15.70 -20.12
N GLU A 147 -2.37 15.13 -21.30
CA GLU A 147 -2.98 15.85 -22.43
C GLU A 147 -4.40 16.39 -22.16
N ASP A 148 -5.07 15.89 -21.11
CA ASP A 148 -6.32 16.43 -20.57
C ASP A 148 -6.12 16.66 -19.06
N ASP A 149 -6.13 17.92 -18.62
CA ASP A 149 -6.09 18.34 -17.21
C ASP A 149 -7.43 18.00 -16.50
N SER A 150 -7.77 16.72 -16.47
CA SER A 150 -8.97 16.23 -15.78
C SER A 150 -8.66 16.04 -14.30
N LEU A 151 -9.44 16.72 -13.45
CA LEU A 151 -9.46 16.46 -12.01
C LEU A 151 -10.04 15.07 -11.75
N LEU A 152 -9.25 14.16 -11.20
CA LEU A 152 -9.73 12.87 -10.73
C LEU A 152 -9.91 12.93 -9.22
N GLY A 153 -11.14 12.69 -8.76
CA GLY A 153 -11.41 12.45 -7.34
C GLY A 153 -10.84 11.08 -6.96
N LEU A 154 -9.86 11.08 -6.06
CA LEU A 154 -9.28 9.87 -5.49
C LEU A 154 -9.67 9.76 -4.03
N THR A 155 -9.95 8.54 -3.60
CA THR A 155 -10.03 8.22 -2.18
C THR A 155 -8.66 7.71 -1.76
N CYS A 156 -8.12 8.22 -0.66
CA CYS A 156 -6.85 7.76 -0.12
C CYS A 156 -7.09 7.02 1.18
N LEU A 157 -6.52 5.82 1.31
CA LEU A 157 -6.54 5.05 2.55
C LEU A 157 -5.19 5.21 3.26
N ARG A 158 -5.18 5.71 4.49
CA ARG A 158 -3.96 5.89 5.29
C ARG A 158 -3.35 4.55 5.66
N MET A 159 -2.13 4.28 5.17
CA MET A 159 -1.41 3.02 5.43
C MET A 159 -0.40 3.16 6.57
N ALA A 160 0.46 4.15 6.49
CA ALA A 160 1.54 4.35 7.43
C ALA A 160 1.93 5.82 7.47
N ARG A 161 2.40 6.28 8.63
CA ARG A 161 3.10 7.55 8.74
C ARG A 161 4.48 7.42 8.12
N TYR A 162 4.95 8.47 7.48
CA TYR A 162 6.29 8.59 6.93
C TYR A 162 7.06 9.72 7.62
N ILE A 163 8.19 9.36 8.21
CA ILE A 163 9.17 10.27 8.81
C ILE A 163 10.33 10.40 7.85
N SER A 164 10.47 11.60 7.28
CA SER A 164 11.33 11.86 6.13
C SER A 164 12.77 12.21 6.50
N ASN A 165 13.01 12.68 7.73
CA ASN A 165 14.32 13.17 8.18
C ASN A 165 14.51 13.04 9.71
N GLN A 166 15.74 13.28 10.19
CA GLN A 166 16.09 13.12 11.61
C GLN A 166 15.48 14.20 12.53
N GLU A 167 15.24 15.41 12.02
CA GLU A 167 14.62 16.50 12.77
C GLU A 167 13.14 16.16 13.07
N GLU A 168 12.40 15.73 12.04
CA GLU A 168 11.03 15.23 12.17
C GLU A 168 10.94 14.01 13.10
N ARG A 169 11.98 13.15 13.12
CA ARG A 169 12.07 12.03 14.06
C ARG A 169 12.25 12.49 15.50
N ALA A 170 13.12 13.47 15.74
CA ALA A 170 13.35 14.04 17.07
C ALA A 170 12.08 14.72 17.59
N ASP A 171 11.43 15.52 16.74
CA ASP A 171 10.16 16.18 17.05
C ASP A 171 9.05 15.17 17.35
N TYR A 172 9.00 14.02 16.67
CA TYR A 172 8.01 13.00 16.97
C TYR A 172 8.24 12.33 18.34
N LEU A 173 9.50 12.08 18.70
CA LEU A 173 9.87 11.41 19.95
C LEU A 173 9.72 12.34 21.17
N ASP A 174 10.14 13.60 21.05
CA ASP A 174 10.20 14.58 22.15
C ASP A 174 9.02 15.59 22.14
N GLY A 175 8.24 15.61 21.05
CA GLY A 175 7.16 16.57 20.85
C GLY A 175 5.87 16.28 21.62
N SER A 176 5.10 17.34 21.84
CA SER A 176 3.69 17.31 22.25
C SER A 176 2.81 16.55 21.22
N GLU A 177 1.58 16.17 21.62
CA GLU A 177 0.62 15.58 20.68
C GLU A 177 0.38 16.46 19.42
N ASP A 178 0.43 17.78 19.57
CA ASP A 178 0.30 18.71 18.44
C ASP A 178 1.51 18.69 17.50
N THR A 179 2.73 18.48 18.01
CA THR A 179 3.92 18.34 17.14
C THR A 179 3.92 16.99 16.43
N ARG A 180 3.35 15.95 17.06
CA ARG A 180 3.03 14.68 16.40
C ARG A 180 1.96 14.82 15.31
N ARG A 181 1.29 15.95 15.09
CA ARG A 181 0.38 16.14 13.94
C ARG A 181 1.08 16.60 12.66
N PHE A 182 2.36 16.97 12.72
CA PHE A 182 3.14 17.38 11.55
C PHE A 182 3.90 16.19 10.98
N GLY A 183 3.72 15.93 9.68
CA GLY A 183 4.39 14.84 8.96
C GLY A 183 3.58 14.36 7.77
N LYS A 184 4.05 13.32 7.09
CA LYS A 184 3.41 12.77 5.90
C LYS A 184 2.85 11.37 6.16
N CYS A 185 1.81 11.01 5.42
CA CYS A 185 1.22 9.69 5.40
C CYS A 185 1.41 9.06 4.02
N ILE A 186 1.91 7.83 3.98
CA ILE A 186 1.80 6.98 2.80
C ILE A 186 0.42 6.35 2.81
N CYS A 187 -0.22 6.40 1.64
CA CYS A 187 -1.61 6.01 1.46
C CYS A 187 -1.75 5.14 0.22
N LEU A 188 -2.74 4.25 0.20
CA LEU A 188 -3.20 3.69 -1.07
C LEU A 188 -4.05 4.72 -1.79
N ALA A 189 -3.73 4.99 -3.04
CA ALA A 189 -4.59 5.77 -3.92
C ALA A 189 -5.65 4.84 -4.53
N LEU A 190 -6.91 5.18 -4.30
CA LEU A 190 -8.07 4.36 -4.63
C LEU A 190 -9.02 5.13 -5.55
N LEU A 191 -9.55 4.43 -6.55
CA LEU A 191 -10.58 4.91 -7.45
C LEU A 191 -11.89 4.15 -7.17
N PRO A 192 -13.00 4.84 -6.87
CA PRO A 192 -14.29 4.19 -6.71
C PRO A 192 -14.67 3.40 -7.96
N THR A 193 -15.32 2.24 -7.80
CA THR A 193 -15.73 1.43 -8.96
C THR A 193 -17.07 1.84 -9.56
N GLU A 194 -17.84 2.69 -8.87
CA GLU A 194 -19.23 3.08 -9.16
C GLU A 194 -20.25 1.91 -9.14
N PHE A 195 -19.81 0.65 -9.03
CA PHE A 195 -20.69 -0.52 -8.99
C PHE A 195 -21.25 -0.80 -7.60
N ARG A 196 -20.46 -0.54 -6.55
CA ARG A 196 -20.84 -0.75 -5.15
C ARG A 196 -20.27 0.36 -4.28
N GLU A 197 -21.01 0.70 -3.24
CA GLU A 197 -20.55 1.62 -2.20
C GLU A 197 -19.32 1.04 -1.49
N ASN A 198 -18.35 1.91 -1.19
CA ASN A 198 -17.06 1.57 -0.56
C ASN A 198 -16.26 0.48 -1.30
N GLU A 199 -16.51 0.27 -2.58
CA GLU A 199 -15.72 -0.61 -3.44
C GLU A 199 -14.76 0.21 -4.30
N TYR A 200 -13.49 -0.15 -4.25
CA TYR A 200 -12.43 0.61 -4.89
C TYR A 200 -11.44 -0.26 -5.66
N ARG A 201 -10.83 0.35 -6.67
CA ARG A 201 -9.63 -0.15 -7.34
C ARG A 201 -8.43 0.62 -6.85
N ARG A 202 -7.36 -0.08 -6.50
CA ARG A 202 -6.07 0.56 -6.22
C ARG A 202 -5.45 1.03 -7.53
N VAL A 203 -5.03 2.29 -7.55
CA VAL A 203 -4.39 2.93 -8.70
C VAL A 203 -2.94 3.35 -8.44
N GLY A 204 -2.49 3.24 -7.20
CA GLY A 204 -1.11 3.55 -6.84
C GLY A 204 -0.95 3.81 -5.33
N LEU A 205 0.08 4.58 -5.02
CA LEU A 205 0.30 5.15 -3.69
C LEU A 205 0.19 6.68 -3.77
N ALA A 206 -0.20 7.30 -2.66
CA ALA A 206 -0.18 8.74 -2.51
C ALA A 206 0.55 9.11 -1.22
N GLU A 207 1.14 10.30 -1.23
CA GLU A 207 1.70 10.94 -0.05
C GLU A 207 0.81 12.12 0.31
N ILE A 208 0.29 12.13 1.53
CA ILE A 208 -0.66 13.15 2.01
C ILE A 208 -0.21 13.63 3.37
N ASP A 209 -0.20 14.94 3.57
CA ASP A 209 0.15 15.52 4.86
C ASP A 209 -0.81 15.08 5.98
N TYR A 210 -0.24 14.79 7.16
CA TYR A 210 -0.96 14.18 8.29
C TYR A 210 -2.11 15.05 8.82
N TRP A 211 -2.00 16.37 8.76
CA TRP A 211 -3.06 17.29 9.21
C TRP A 211 -4.31 17.29 8.31
N ARG A 212 -4.26 16.68 7.12
CA ARG A 212 -5.43 16.56 6.23
C ARG A 212 -6.37 15.42 6.62
N TRP A 213 -5.95 14.58 7.56
CA TRP A 213 -6.77 13.51 8.11
C TRP A 213 -7.57 14.08 9.26
N GLU A 214 -8.83 14.43 9.02
CA GLU A 214 -9.77 14.64 10.12
C GLU A 214 -9.88 13.31 10.89
N GLU A 215 -9.83 13.35 12.23
CA GLU A 215 -9.95 12.15 13.08
C GLU A 215 -11.42 11.66 13.06
N GLU A 216 -11.85 11.16 11.91
CA GLU A 216 -13.13 10.50 11.71
C GLU A 216 -13.05 9.01 12.03
N ASP A 217 -14.20 8.37 12.24
CA ASP A 217 -14.29 6.93 12.43
C ASP A 217 -13.70 6.16 11.24
N LYS A 218 -13.00 5.06 11.52
CA LYS A 218 -12.48 4.18 10.47
C LYS A 218 -13.63 3.65 9.61
N GLN A 219 -13.46 3.73 8.30
CA GLN A 219 -14.44 3.23 7.33
C GLN A 219 -14.04 1.86 6.81
N GLU A 220 -15.04 0.99 6.58
CA GLU A 220 -14.83 -0.29 5.90
C GLU A 220 -14.83 -0.10 4.39
N ILE A 221 -13.80 -0.63 3.74
CA ILE A 221 -13.65 -0.60 2.29
C ILE A 221 -13.43 -2.00 1.73
N LEU A 222 -13.76 -2.15 0.45
CA LEU A 222 -13.54 -3.36 -0.35
C LEU A 222 -12.61 -3.04 -1.53
N LEU A 223 -11.43 -3.64 -1.55
CA LEU A 223 -10.53 -3.60 -2.71
C LEU A 223 -10.79 -4.80 -3.63
N ILE A 224 -10.82 -4.53 -4.95
CA ILE A 224 -11.03 -5.55 -6.01
C ILE A 224 -9.90 -5.63 -7.03
#